data_AF-A0A4S3LHX5-F1
#
_entry.id   AF-A0A4S3LHX5-F1
#
_cell.length_a   1.000
_cell.length_b   1.000
_cell.length_c   1.000
_cell.angle_alpha   90.00
_cell.angle_beta   90.00
_cell.angle_gamma   90.00
#
_symmetry.space_group_name_H-M   'P 1'
#
loop_
_entity.id
_entity.type
_entity.pdbx_description
1 polymer ?
#
loop_
_entity_poly.entity_id
_entity_poly.type
_entity_poly.pdbx_seq_one_letter_code
_entity_poly.pdbx_strand_id
1 'polypeptide(L)' 'WLTGQLCQLLTATQMLEFASPPMADAWCRMVLDPRGETLLPERLCQLLINRAIGAE' A
#
# COMPACT_ATOMS: atom_id res chain seq x y z
N TRP A 1 14.36 -9.84 -10.42
CA TRP A 1 15.32 -9.24 -9.47
C TRP A 1 15.91 -8.01 -10.14
N LEU A 2 16.16 -6.91 -9.41
CA LEU A 2 16.24 -5.52 -9.90
C LEU A 2 14.94 -4.94 -10.48
N THR A 3 14.35 -5.54 -11.53
CA THR A 3 13.11 -5.02 -12.15
C THR A 3 11.94 -4.94 -11.18
N GLY A 4 11.77 -5.95 -10.34
CA GLY A 4 10.74 -5.96 -9.29
C GLY A 4 10.96 -4.88 -8.23
N GLN A 5 12.21 -4.65 -7.80
CA GLN A 5 12.54 -3.61 -6.82
C GLN A 5 12.31 -2.21 -7.39
N LEU A 6 12.69 -1.99 -8.66
CA LEU A 6 12.41 -0.74 -9.36
C LEU A 6 10.90 -0.51 -9.47
N CYS A 7 10.13 -1.55 -9.83
CA CYS A 7 8.68 -1.46 -9.90
C CYS A 7 8.08 -1.06 -8.53
N GLN A 8 8.50 -1.72 -7.45
CA GLN A 8 8.05 -1.39 -6.10
C GLN A 8 8.39 0.05 -5.71
N LEU A 9 9.60 0.53 -6.00
CA LEU A 9 9.98 1.92 -5.69
C LEU A 9 9.17 2.93 -6.50
N LEU A 10 8.92 2.68 -7.78
CA LEU A 10 8.08 3.54 -8.62
C LEU A 10 6.62 3.53 -8.15
N THR A 11 6.09 2.39 -7.72
CA THR A 11 4.75 2.36 -7.12
C THR A 11 4.71 3.11 -5.80
N ALA A 12 5.77 3.02 -4.98
CA ALA A 12 5.87 3.76 -3.72
C ALA A 12 5.78 5.27 -3.94
N THR A 13 6.44 5.82 -4.97
CA THR A 13 6.35 7.26 -5.26
C THR A 13 4.92 7.67 -5.61
N GLN A 14 4.22 6.88 -6.43
CA GLN A 14 2.81 7.15 -6.75
C GLN A 14 1.91 7.08 -5.52
N MET A 15 2.13 6.10 -4.64
CA MET A 15 1.36 5.98 -3.40
C MET A 15 1.60 7.18 -2.47
N LEU A 16 2.85 7.61 -2.30
CA LEU A 16 3.20 8.75 -1.45
C LEU A 16 2.69 10.09 -1.99
N GLU A 17 2.59 10.23 -3.32
CA GLU A 17 2.16 11.47 -3.96
C GLU A 17 0.63 11.60 -4.05
N PHE A 18 -0.09 10.50 -4.31
CA PHE A 18 -1.50 10.56 -4.65
C PHE A 18 -2.45 9.82 -3.69
N ALA A 19 -1.96 8.87 -2.90
CA ALA A 19 -2.80 8.17 -1.95
C ALA A 19 -2.91 8.95 -0.63
N SER A 20 -3.91 8.62 0.19
CA SER A 20 -3.99 9.18 1.53
C SER A 20 -2.80 8.69 2.37
N PRO A 21 -2.30 9.49 3.34
CA PRO A 21 -1.19 9.08 4.20
C PRO A 21 -1.31 7.68 4.83
N PRO A 22 -2.47 7.25 5.40
CA PRO A 22 -2.59 5.91 5.95
C PRO A 22 -2.54 4.80 4.88
N MET A 23 -2.97 5.07 3.65
CA MET A 23 -2.91 4.12 2.54
C MET A 23 -1.47 3.95 2.05
N ALA A 24 -0.73 5.05 1.90
CA ALA A 24 0.66 5.03 1.47
C ALA A 24 1.56 4.34 2.50
N ASP A 25 1.41 4.66 3.80
CA ASP A 25 2.17 4.03 4.88
C ASP A 25 1.93 2.50 4.93
N ALA A 26 0.67 2.07 4.85
CA ALA A 26 0.33 0.65 4.82
C ALA A 26 0.95 -0.08 3.63
N TRP A 27 0.85 0.49 2.43
CA TRP A 27 1.44 -0.11 1.23
C TRP A 27 2.96 -0.21 1.34
N CYS A 28 3.63 0.86 1.78
CA CYS A 28 5.08 0.87 1.96
C CYS A 28 5.52 -0.19 2.97
N ARG A 29 4.82 -0.36 4.10
CA ARG A 29 5.15 -1.42 5.06
C ARG A 29 4.93 -2.81 4.48
N MET A 30 3.81 -3.05 3.82
CA MET A 30 3.53 -4.37 3.24
C MET A 30 4.51 -4.78 2.14
N VAL A 31 5.01 -3.83 1.35
CA VAL A 31 5.76 -4.13 0.12
C VAL A 31 7.26 -3.90 0.29
N LEU A 32 7.68 -2.96 1.14
CA LEU A 32 9.07 -2.55 1.29
C LEU A 32 9.69 -2.92 2.65
N ASP A 33 8.90 -3.30 3.67
CA ASP A 33 9.45 -3.71 4.97
C ASP A 33 9.99 -5.15 4.87
N PRO A 34 11.31 -5.37 5.01
CA PRO A 34 11.88 -6.72 4.97
C PRO A 34 11.58 -7.54 6.22
N ARG A 35 10.99 -6.94 7.27
CA ARG A 35 10.74 -7.60 8.57
C ARG A 35 9.57 -8.59 8.52
N GLY A 36 8.77 -8.59 7.46
CA GLY A 36 7.69 -9.55 7.24
C GLY A 36 6.30 -8.95 7.33
N GLU A 37 5.33 -9.75 7.78
CA GLU A 37 3.91 -9.40 7.73
C GLU A 37 3.58 -8.18 8.61
N THR A 38 2.85 -7.22 8.02
CA THR A 38 2.32 -6.06 8.73
C THR A 38 0.82 -6.18 8.85
N LEU A 39 0.30 -6.14 10.08
CA LEU A 39 -1.14 -6.10 10.33
C LEU A 39 -1.72 -4.76 9.84
N LEU A 40 -2.76 -4.85 9.02
CA LEU A 40 -3.52 -3.68 8.58
C LEU A 40 -4.62 -3.34 9.59
N PRO A 41 -4.84 -2.04 9.88
CA PRO A 41 -6.00 -1.62 10.67
C PRO A 41 -7.32 -2.03 9.99
N GLU A 42 -8.28 -2.51 10.78
CA GLU A 42 -9.59 -2.97 10.26
C GLU A 42 -10.30 -1.93 9.39
N ARG A 43 -10.27 -0.65 9.81
CA ARG A 43 -10.84 0.45 9.02
C ARG A 43 -10.20 0.58 7.64
N LEU A 44 -8.90 0.34 7.53
CA LEU A 44 -8.21 0.39 6.24
C LEU A 44 -8.58 -0.80 5.37
N CYS A 45 -8.75 -1.99 5.95
CA CYS A 45 -9.28 -3.15 5.24
C CYS A 45 -10.68 -2.88 4.67
N GLN A 46 -11.57 -2.30 5.48
CA GLN A 46 -12.92 -1.91 5.02
C GLN A 46 -12.84 -0.91 3.87
N LEU A 47 -12.03 0.15 4.00
CA LEU A 47 -11.82 1.14 2.93
C LEU A 47 -11.30 0.51 1.64
N LEU A 48 -10.34 -0.42 1.73
CA LEU A 48 -9.79 -1.14 0.57
C LEU A 48 -10.86 -1.98 -0.13
N ILE A 49 -11.64 -2.74 0.64
CA ILE A 49 -12.71 -3.59 0.11
C ILE A 49 -13.78 -2.73 -0.56
N ASN A 50 -14.24 -1.68 0.11
CA ASN A 50 -15.22 -0.71 -0.39
C ASN A 50 -14.78 -0.11 -1.73
N ARG A 51 -13.54 0.40 -1.82
CA ARG A 51 -12.97 0.91 -3.07
C ARG A 51 -12.87 -0.16 -4.16
N ALA A 52 -12.53 -1.39 -3.81
CA ALA A 52 -12.40 -2.49 -4.77
C ALA A 52 -13.75 -2.93 -5.36
N ILE A 53 -14.85 -2.79 -4.59
CA ILE A 53 -16.21 -3.10 -5.06
C ILE A 53 -16.96 -1.89 -5.61
N GLY A 54 -16.35 -0.70 -5.61
CA GLY A 54 -16.98 0.55 -6.06
C GLY A 54 -18.06 1.10 -5.12
N ALA A 55 -18.10 0.63 -3.87
CA ALA A 55 -18.91 1.23 -2.82
C ALA A 55 -18.03 2.27 -2.11
N GLU A 56 -18.12 3.55 -2.47
CA GLU A 56 -17.38 4.60 -1.75
C GLU A 56 -17.88 4.78 -0.31
#